data_AF-E3RH61-F1
#
_entry.id   AF-E3RH61-F1
#
_cell.length_a   1.000
_cell.length_b   1.000
_cell.length_c   1.000
_cell.angle_alpha   90.00
_cell.angle_beta   90.00
_cell.angle_gamma   90.00
#
_symmetry.space_group_name_H-M   'P 1'
#
loop_
_entity.id
_entity.type
_entity.pdbx_description
1 polymer ?
#
loop_
_entity_poly.entity_id
_entity_poly.type
_entity_poly.pdbx_seq_one_letter_code
_entity_poly.pdbx_strand_id
1 'polypeptide(L)'
;MSTSPVHAPMAVPMGFGAQLRALQEAQREQTERIEMLERENAELKEYKDNAAAILDRVHALEQYNAYLASRRREVVGQLNNLRTLHQEADNAFQMRTVDIQPDDLEGMLGMYGTMVTTAMNHHQRVLGQMRMNGQFPPYTTPLQHSQRMITAAPYHNPYPSAYSQYGYCYTHSMPYCCVICGK
;
A
#
# COMPACT_ATOMS: atom_id res chain seq x y z
N MET A 1 52.50 0.50 -9.62
CA MET A 1 53.24 1.41 -8.74
C MET A 1 54.11 2.29 -9.62
N SER A 2 53.73 3.56 -9.81
CA SER A 2 54.54 4.54 -10.54
C SER A 2 54.51 5.84 -9.75
N THR A 3 55.62 6.13 -9.07
CA THR A 3 55.83 7.36 -8.31
C THR A 3 56.49 8.38 -9.24
N SER A 4 55.69 9.27 -9.82
CA SER A 4 56.22 10.45 -10.52
C SER A 4 56.85 11.40 -9.50
N PRO A 5 58.05 11.96 -9.78
CA PRO A 5 58.73 12.85 -8.86
C PRO A 5 57.98 14.18 -8.79
N VAL A 6 57.53 14.54 -7.58
CA VAL A 6 56.97 15.86 -7.30
C VAL A 6 58.10 16.87 -7.48
N HIS A 7 57.96 17.74 -8.48
CA HIS A 7 58.87 18.88 -8.67
C HIS A 7 58.92 19.70 -7.38
N ALA A 8 60.09 19.74 -6.75
CA ALA A 8 60.38 20.70 -5.71
C ALA A 8 60.36 22.11 -6.34
N PRO A 9 59.48 23.02 -5.91
CA PRO A 9 59.51 24.38 -6.40
C PRO A 9 60.83 25.01 -5.95
N MET A 10 61.60 25.54 -6.91
CA MET A 10 62.79 26.33 -6.63
C MET A 10 62.42 27.50 -5.72
N ALA A 11 62.78 27.40 -4.45
CA ALA A 11 62.50 28.41 -3.44
C ALA A 11 63.44 29.61 -3.67
N VAL A 12 62.96 30.59 -4.43
CA VAL A 12 63.53 31.93 -4.42
C VAL A 12 63.42 32.48 -2.99
N PRO A 13 64.46 33.10 -2.39
CA PRO A 13 64.40 33.56 -1.00
C PRO A 13 63.38 34.69 -0.89
N MET A 14 62.14 34.34 -0.55
CA MET A 14 61.13 35.32 -0.21
C MET A 14 61.55 36.01 1.08
N GLY A 15 61.57 37.36 1.09
CA GLY A 15 61.74 38.13 2.31
C GLY A 15 60.68 37.75 3.35
N PHE A 16 60.99 37.91 4.63
CA PHE A 16 60.16 37.43 5.75
C PHE A 16 58.67 37.85 5.64
N GLY A 17 58.41 39.08 5.17
CA GLY A 17 57.05 39.58 4.96
C GLY A 17 56.27 38.88 3.84
N ALA A 18 56.95 38.36 2.81
CA ALA A 18 56.33 37.57 1.74
C ALA A 18 56.01 36.13 2.22
N GLN A 19 56.88 35.54 3.06
CA GLN A 19 56.60 34.26 3.70
C GLN A 19 55.39 34.34 4.64
N LEU A 20 55.26 35.43 5.40
CA LEU A 20 54.12 35.65 6.31
C LEU A 20 52.79 35.77 5.54
N ARG A 21 52.82 36.46 4.39
CA ARG A 21 51.64 36.59 3.51
C ARG A 21 51.23 35.25 2.89
N ALA A 22 52.21 34.48 2.40
CA ALA A 22 51.96 33.15 1.86
C ALA A 22 51.36 32.20 2.91
N LEU A 23 51.83 32.28 4.16
CA LEU A 23 51.24 31.51 5.28
C LEU A 23 49.80 31.95 5.60
N GLN A 24 49.51 33.25 5.56
CA GLN A 24 48.15 33.74 5.77
C GLN A 24 47.19 33.31 4.66
N GLU A 25 47.62 33.34 3.40
CA GLU A 25 46.84 32.83 2.26
C GLU A 25 46.61 31.32 2.37
N ALA A 26 47.65 30.55 2.67
CA ALA A 26 47.52 29.11 2.89
C ALA A 26 46.58 28.80 4.07
N GLN A 27 46.67 29.55 5.17
CA GLN A 27 45.77 29.39 6.31
C GLN A 27 44.33 29.69 5.92
N ARG A 28 44.09 30.76 5.15
CA ARG A 28 42.76 31.11 4.65
C ARG A 28 42.19 30.01 3.75
N GLU A 29 42.97 29.51 2.79
CA GLU A 29 42.54 28.40 1.93
C GLU A 29 42.21 27.14 2.73
N GLN A 30 43.00 26.83 3.76
CA GLN A 30 42.72 25.69 4.65
C GLN A 30 41.42 25.89 5.42
N THR A 31 41.17 27.09 5.96
CA THR A 31 39.90 27.40 6.65
C THR A 31 38.71 27.24 5.71
N GLU A 32 38.77 27.83 4.50
CA GLU A 32 37.69 27.71 3.50
C GLU A 32 37.43 26.24 3.14
N ARG A 33 38.48 25.42 3.03
CA ARG A 33 38.36 23.98 2.76
C ARG A 33 37.74 23.21 3.93
N ILE A 34 38.10 23.54 5.17
CA ILE A 34 37.53 22.93 6.37
C ILE A 34 36.03 23.25 6.44
N GLU A 35 35.63 24.50 6.25
CA GLU A 35 34.22 24.91 6.27
C GLU A 35 33.38 24.22 5.19
N MET A 36 33.96 23.97 4.02
CA MET A 36 33.30 23.21 2.95
C MET A 36 33.13 21.73 3.37
N LEU A 37 34.18 21.10 3.88
CA LEU A 37 34.12 19.70 4.33
C LEU A 37 33.17 19.50 5.53
N GLU A 38 33.06 20.50 6.41
CA GLU A 38 32.10 20.48 7.52
C GLU A 38 30.66 20.54 7.03
N ARG A 39 30.38 21.36 6.01
CA ARG A 39 29.06 21.41 5.35
C ARG A 39 28.73 20.09 4.65
N GLU A 40 29.65 19.53 3.87
CA GLU A 40 29.47 18.23 3.22
C GLU A 40 29.24 17.11 4.25
N ASN A 41 29.95 17.12 5.38
CA ASN A 41 29.73 16.16 6.46
C ASN A 41 28.35 16.31 7.10
N ALA A 42 27.88 17.54 7.28
CA ALA A 42 26.53 17.79 7.82
C ALA A 42 25.46 17.23 6.88
N GLU A 43 25.59 17.47 5.57
CA GLU A 43 24.70 16.92 4.54
C GLU A 43 24.74 15.39 4.52
N LEU A 44 25.94 14.78 4.53
CA LEU A 44 26.09 13.32 4.56
C LEU A 44 25.46 12.69 5.81
N LYS A 45 25.55 13.38 6.96
CA LYS A 45 24.91 12.93 8.20
C LYS A 45 23.38 12.98 8.08
N GLU A 46 22.84 14.05 7.52
CA GLU A 46 21.40 14.16 7.26
C GLU A 46 20.91 13.07 6.29
N TYR A 47 21.64 12.81 5.21
CA TYR A 47 21.32 11.72 4.28
C TYR A 47 21.34 10.35 4.97
N LYS A 48 22.32 10.11 5.85
CA LYS A 48 22.42 8.87 6.61
C LYS A 48 21.22 8.70 7.55
N ASP A 49 20.83 9.76 8.25
CA ASP A 49 19.69 9.72 9.18
C ASP A 49 18.36 9.49 8.42
N ASN A 50 18.20 10.15 7.27
CA ASN A 50 17.07 9.92 6.36
C ASN A 50 17.04 8.48 5.82
N ALA A 51 18.19 7.93 5.43
CA ALA A 51 18.28 6.55 4.97
C ALA A 51 17.90 5.56 6.08
N ALA A 52 18.33 5.80 7.32
CA ALA A 52 17.94 4.99 8.47
C ALA A 52 16.41 5.02 8.70
N ALA A 53 15.79 6.20 8.65
CA ALA A 53 14.34 6.33 8.79
C ALA A 53 13.54 5.60 7.69
N ILE A 54 14.05 5.60 6.45
CA ILE A 54 13.45 4.84 5.34
C ILE A 54 13.56 3.34 5.59
N LEU A 55 14.71 2.85 6.06
CA LEU A 55 14.91 1.43 6.37
C LEU A 55 13.97 0.95 7.48
N ASP A 56 13.79 1.75 8.54
CA ASP A 56 12.84 1.44 9.62
C ASP A 56 11.41 1.33 9.09
N ARG A 57 11.02 2.24 8.19
CA ARG A 57 9.71 2.19 7.54
C ARG A 57 9.55 0.95 6.66
N VAL A 58 10.60 0.56 5.91
CA VAL A 58 10.58 -0.66 5.11
C VAL A 58 10.38 -1.88 6.01
N HIS A 59 11.11 -1.98 7.11
CA HIS A 59 10.94 -3.07 8.07
C HIS A 59 9.53 -3.12 8.68
N ALA A 60 8.95 -1.98 9.04
CA ALA A 60 7.57 -1.94 9.53
C ALA A 60 6.57 -2.45 8.48
N LEU A 61 6.75 -2.08 7.21
CA LEU A 61 5.89 -2.55 6.11
C LEU A 61 6.08 -4.04 5.84
N GLU A 62 7.30 -4.57 5.93
CA GLU A 62 7.58 -6.00 5.79
C GLU A 62 6.89 -6.82 6.90
N GLN A 63 6.97 -6.36 8.15
CA GLN A 63 6.28 -6.98 9.28
C GLN A 63 4.77 -6.96 9.10
N TYR A 64 4.21 -5.83 8.65
CA TYR A 64 2.79 -5.72 8.38
C TYR A 64 2.33 -6.65 7.24
N ASN A 65 3.12 -6.77 6.17
CA ASN A 65 2.85 -7.72 5.09
C ASN A 65 2.89 -9.17 5.58
N ALA A 66 3.86 -9.53 6.41
CA ALA A 66 3.94 -10.86 7.02
C ALA A 66 2.68 -11.17 7.87
N TYR A 67 2.21 -10.19 8.65
CA TYR A 67 0.96 -10.28 9.40
C TYR A 67 -0.26 -10.46 8.48
N LEU A 68 -0.39 -9.67 7.40
CA LEU A 68 -1.50 -9.84 6.46
C LEU A 68 -1.47 -11.20 5.76
N ALA A 69 -0.29 -11.73 5.47
CA ALA A 69 -0.13 -13.05 4.87
C ALA A 69 -0.51 -14.17 5.85
N SER A 70 -0.16 -14.07 7.14
CA SER A 70 -0.61 -15.03 8.15
C SER A 70 -2.13 -14.99 8.31
N ARG A 71 -2.72 -13.79 8.36
CA ARG A 71 -4.18 -13.62 8.46
C ARG A 71 -4.92 -14.21 7.26
N ARG A 72 -4.40 -14.04 6.03
CA ARG A 72 -4.97 -14.66 4.83
C ARG A 72 -4.96 -16.19 4.92
N ARG A 73 -3.85 -16.79 5.37
CA ARG A 73 -3.74 -18.25 5.55
C ARG A 73 -4.74 -18.77 6.57
N GLU A 74 -4.92 -18.05 7.68
CA GLU A 74 -5.90 -18.40 8.71
C GLU A 74 -7.33 -18.39 8.16
N VAL A 75 -7.71 -17.33 7.43
CA VAL A 75 -9.05 -17.21 6.83
C VAL A 75 -9.31 -18.30 5.78
N VAL A 76 -8.32 -18.61 4.94
CA VAL A 76 -8.42 -19.73 3.98
C VAL A 76 -8.61 -21.06 4.72
N GLY A 77 -7.90 -21.27 5.83
CA GLY A 77 -8.09 -22.45 6.68
C GLY A 77 -9.50 -22.53 7.26
N GLN A 78 -10.03 -21.42 7.80
CA GLN A 78 -11.40 -21.35 8.30
C GLN A 78 -12.43 -21.65 7.21
N LEU A 79 -12.25 -21.12 6.01
CA LEU A 79 -13.15 -21.36 4.89
C LEU A 79 -13.14 -22.82 4.42
N ASN A 80 -11.96 -23.45 4.38
CA ASN A 80 -11.85 -24.88 4.08
C ASN A 80 -12.57 -25.72 5.14
N ASN A 81 -12.43 -25.39 6.42
CA ASN A 81 -13.13 -26.08 7.50
C ASN A 81 -14.65 -25.93 7.39
N LEU A 82 -15.14 -24.72 7.08
CA LEU A 82 -16.57 -24.47 6.86
C LEU A 82 -17.12 -25.29 5.69
N ARG A 83 -16.35 -25.42 4.60
CA ARG A 83 -16.75 -26.26 3.45
C ARG A 83 -16.93 -27.72 3.86
N THR A 84 -16.01 -28.27 4.66
CA THR A 84 -16.13 -29.64 5.18
C THR A 84 -17.36 -29.79 6.06
N LEU A 85 -17.58 -28.87 7.00
CA LEU A 85 -18.77 -28.89 7.88
C LEU A 85 -20.08 -28.79 7.09
N HIS A 86 -20.12 -27.98 6.03
CA HIS A 86 -21.29 -27.93 5.15
C HIS A 86 -21.53 -29.25 4.43
N GLN A 87 -20.49 -29.90 3.92
CA GLN A 87 -20.62 -31.21 3.29
C GLN A 87 -21.08 -32.29 4.28
N GLU A 88 -20.56 -32.28 5.50
CA GLU A 88 -21.02 -33.18 6.58
C GLU A 88 -22.48 -32.94 6.96
N ALA A 89 -22.89 -31.67 7.04
CA ALA A 89 -24.27 -31.29 7.29
C ALA A 89 -25.22 -31.74 6.17
N ASP A 90 -24.83 -31.57 4.90
CA ASP A 90 -25.59 -32.03 3.74
C ASP A 90 -25.74 -33.56 3.75
N ASN A 91 -24.65 -34.29 4.03
CA ASN A 91 -24.69 -35.75 4.16
C ASN A 91 -25.61 -36.19 5.30
N ALA A 92 -25.53 -35.53 6.47
CA ALA A 92 -26.39 -35.82 7.61
C ALA A 92 -27.87 -35.52 7.29
N PHE A 93 -28.14 -34.45 6.56
CA PHE A 93 -29.48 -34.10 6.11
C PHE A 93 -30.03 -35.14 5.12
N GLN A 94 -29.23 -35.59 4.15
CA GLN A 94 -29.60 -36.65 3.21
C GLN A 94 -29.91 -37.97 3.92
N MET A 95 -29.09 -38.34 4.91
CA MET A 95 -29.32 -39.54 5.71
C MET A 95 -30.59 -39.44 6.55
N ARG A 96 -30.92 -38.26 7.09
CA ARG A 96 -32.13 -38.05 7.91
C ARG A 96 -33.39 -37.89 7.09
N THR A 97 -33.31 -37.34 5.87
CA THR A 97 -34.50 -37.15 5.02
C THR A 97 -35.19 -38.44 4.65
N VAL A 98 -34.49 -39.58 4.70
CA VAL A 98 -35.07 -40.91 4.51
C VAL A 98 -35.98 -41.32 5.69
N ASP A 99 -35.75 -40.76 6.88
CA ASP A 99 -36.46 -41.07 8.13
C ASP A 99 -37.46 -39.97 8.56
N ILE A 100 -37.56 -38.88 7.80
CA ILE A 100 -38.42 -37.72 8.14
C ILE A 100 -39.88 -38.02 7.81
N GLN A 101 -40.76 -37.87 8.81
CA GLN A 101 -42.20 -37.80 8.59
C GLN A 101 -42.59 -36.46 7.94
N PRO A 102 -43.67 -36.40 7.14
CA PRO A 102 -44.06 -35.19 6.41
C PRO A 102 -44.25 -33.96 7.31
N ASP A 103 -44.69 -34.12 8.56
CA ASP A 103 -44.87 -33.02 9.51
C ASP A 103 -43.52 -32.46 10.04
N ASP A 104 -42.47 -33.28 10.09
CA ASP A 104 -41.12 -32.87 10.52
C ASP A 104 -40.34 -32.16 9.39
N LEU A 105 -40.75 -32.36 8.13
CA LEU A 105 -40.11 -31.75 6.96
C LEU A 105 -40.29 -30.23 6.94
N GLU A 106 -41.48 -29.73 7.28
CA GLU A 106 -41.78 -28.29 7.29
C GLU A 106 -40.93 -27.56 8.35
N GLY A 107 -40.80 -28.14 9.54
CA GLY A 107 -39.94 -27.61 10.61
C GLY A 107 -38.46 -27.56 10.21
N MET A 108 -37.97 -28.63 9.57
CA MET A 108 -36.60 -28.70 9.05
C MET A 108 -36.33 -27.65 7.96
N LEU A 109 -37.26 -27.47 7.01
CA LEU A 109 -37.17 -26.43 5.97
C LEU A 109 -37.20 -25.02 6.56
N GLY A 110 -38.03 -24.79 7.59
CA GLY A 110 -38.06 -23.51 8.31
C GLY A 110 -36.75 -23.18 9.01
N MET A 111 -36.14 -24.16 9.70
CA MET A 111 -34.83 -23.99 10.33
C MET A 111 -33.73 -23.73 9.29
N TYR A 112 -33.72 -24.48 8.19
CA TYR A 112 -32.77 -24.29 7.11
C TYR A 112 -32.89 -22.89 6.47
N GLY A 113 -34.11 -22.46 6.14
CA GLY A 113 -34.35 -21.13 5.57
C GLY A 113 -33.92 -20.00 6.51
N THR A 114 -34.15 -20.16 7.81
CA THR A 114 -33.73 -19.18 8.84
C THR A 114 -32.21 -19.11 8.96
N MET A 115 -31.53 -20.26 8.90
CA MET A 115 -30.06 -20.35 8.95
C MET A 115 -29.43 -19.65 7.74
N VAL A 116 -29.89 -19.96 6.52
CA VAL A 116 -29.40 -19.34 5.28
C VAL A 116 -29.63 -17.83 5.30
N THR A 117 -30.82 -17.38 5.71
CA THR A 117 -31.17 -15.95 5.76
C THR A 117 -30.30 -15.21 6.78
N THR A 118 -30.05 -15.81 7.95
CA THR A 118 -29.15 -15.25 8.97
C THR A 118 -27.73 -15.10 8.45
N ALA A 119 -27.20 -16.14 7.80
CA ALA A 119 -25.86 -16.13 7.22
C ALA A 119 -25.71 -15.08 6.10
N MET A 120 -26.70 -14.96 5.21
CA MET A 120 -26.72 -13.92 4.17
C MET A 120 -26.75 -12.51 4.77
N ASN A 121 -27.63 -12.26 5.74
CA ASN A 121 -27.73 -10.95 6.41
C ASN A 121 -26.43 -10.56 7.13
N HIS A 122 -25.74 -11.53 7.72
CA HIS A 122 -24.44 -11.29 8.34
C HIS A 122 -23.39 -10.89 7.29
N HIS A 123 -23.29 -11.63 6.19
CA HIS A 123 -22.37 -11.29 5.08
C HIS A 123 -22.66 -9.90 4.49
N GLN A 124 -23.93 -9.57 4.27
CA GLN A 124 -24.31 -8.25 3.75
C GLN A 124 -23.90 -7.12 4.71
N ARG A 125 -24.04 -7.32 6.03
CA ARG A 125 -23.56 -6.37 7.04
C ARG A 125 -22.04 -6.21 7.03
N VAL A 126 -21.29 -7.31 6.96
CA VAL A 126 -19.82 -7.27 6.90
C VAL A 126 -19.34 -6.55 5.63
N LEU A 127 -19.94 -6.84 4.47
CA LEU A 127 -19.65 -6.15 3.22
C LEU A 127 -20.00 -4.66 3.30
N GLY A 128 -21.11 -4.31 3.93
CA GLY A 128 -21.50 -2.91 4.19
C GLY A 128 -20.46 -2.17 5.05
N GLN A 129 -19.98 -2.80 6.12
CA GLN A 129 -18.95 -2.23 7.00
C GLN A 129 -17.61 -2.04 6.28
N MET A 130 -17.19 -3.00 5.44
CA MET A 130 -15.97 -2.85 4.63
C MET A 130 -16.05 -1.66 3.66
N ARG A 131 -17.22 -1.42 3.06
CA ARG A 131 -17.45 -0.26 2.18
C ARG A 131 -17.32 1.06 2.92
N MET A 132 -17.84 1.16 4.15
CA MET A 132 -17.75 2.40 4.94
C MET A 132 -16.32 2.71 5.41
N ASN A 133 -15.50 1.69 5.62
CA ASN A 133 -14.11 1.83 6.06
C ASN A 133 -13.10 2.04 4.91
N GLY A 134 -13.56 2.19 3.67
CA GLY A 134 -12.68 2.43 2.51
C GLY A 134 -11.75 1.27 2.15
N GLN A 135 -11.93 0.10 2.76
CA GLN A 135 -11.12 -1.10 2.50
C GLN A 135 -11.80 -1.94 1.41
N PHE A 136 -11.71 -1.49 0.16
CA PHE A 136 -12.10 -2.32 -0.98
C PHE A 136 -11.00 -3.34 -1.29
N PRO A 137 -11.31 -4.65 -1.37
CA PRO A 137 -10.39 -5.60 -1.98
C PRO A 137 -10.20 -5.23 -3.45
N PRO A 138 -8.95 -5.18 -3.97
CA PRO A 138 -8.67 -4.84 -5.37
C PRO A 138 -9.19 -5.88 -6.39
N TYR A 139 -9.83 -6.96 -5.94
CA TYR A 139 -10.35 -8.05 -6.79
C TYR A 139 -11.87 -8.08 -6.91
N THR A 140 -12.60 -7.01 -6.60
CA THR A 140 -13.98 -6.91 -7.10
C THR A 140 -13.93 -6.52 -8.57
N THR A 141 -13.83 -7.53 -9.45
CA THR A 141 -14.37 -7.41 -10.81
C THR A 141 -15.73 -6.73 -10.71
N PRO A 142 -16.02 -5.68 -11.51
CA PRO A 142 -17.32 -5.04 -11.46
C PRO A 142 -18.35 -6.09 -11.88
N LEU A 143 -19.11 -6.60 -10.91
CA LEU A 143 -20.43 -7.15 -11.19
C LEU A 143 -21.15 -6.04 -11.95
N GLN A 144 -21.31 -6.23 -13.26
CA GLN A 144 -22.16 -5.38 -14.08
C GLN A 144 -23.53 -5.36 -13.40
N HIS A 145 -23.80 -4.28 -12.68
CA HIS A 145 -25.09 -4.05 -12.05
C HIS A 145 -26.03 -3.57 -13.17
N SER A 146 -26.42 -4.50 -14.03
CA SER A 146 -27.55 -4.34 -14.94
C SER A 146 -28.84 -4.46 -14.13
N GLN A 147 -29.06 -3.56 -13.20
CA GLN A 147 -30.39 -3.29 -12.67
C GLN A 147 -30.67 -1.81 -12.81
N ARG A 148 -31.38 -1.50 -13.90
CA ARG A 148 -32.14 -0.28 -14.08
C ARG A 148 -32.95 0.00 -12.81
N MET A 149 -32.60 1.04 -12.08
CA MET A 149 -33.59 1.84 -11.37
C MET A 149 -33.49 3.26 -11.90
N ILE A 150 -34.51 3.62 -12.67
CA ILE A 150 -34.80 4.97 -13.13
C ILE A 150 -35.41 5.70 -11.93
N THR A 151 -34.81 6.80 -11.45
CA THR A 151 -35.41 8.15 -11.50
C THR A 151 -34.55 9.22 -10.79
N ALA A 152 -34.46 10.37 -11.47
CA ALA A 152 -34.43 11.76 -10.99
C ALA A 152 -33.11 12.44 -10.53
N ALA A 153 -32.38 12.96 -11.54
CA ALA A 153 -31.85 14.34 -11.67
C ALA A 153 -30.72 14.86 -10.72
N PRO A 154 -30.04 15.98 -11.05
CA PRO A 154 -28.76 15.95 -11.75
C PRO A 154 -27.68 16.62 -10.89
N TYR A 155 -26.80 15.84 -10.29
CA TYR A 155 -25.53 16.40 -9.85
C TYR A 155 -24.70 16.65 -11.11
N HIS A 156 -24.51 17.93 -11.44
CA HIS A 156 -23.52 18.37 -12.42
C HIS A 156 -22.15 17.85 -11.97
N ASN A 157 -21.83 16.64 -12.39
CA ASN A 157 -20.51 16.10 -12.21
C ASN A 157 -19.60 16.93 -13.13
N PRO A 158 -18.59 17.65 -12.61
CA PRO A 158 -17.73 18.50 -13.44
C PRO A 158 -16.86 17.68 -14.40
N TYR A 159 -16.87 16.35 -14.26
CA TYR A 159 -16.08 15.43 -15.06
C TYR A 159 -16.96 14.60 -16.01
N PRO A 160 -16.45 14.26 -17.22
CA PRO A 160 -17.13 13.38 -18.15
C PRO A 160 -17.46 12.00 -17.56
N SER A 161 -18.39 11.27 -18.17
CA SER A 161 -18.86 9.95 -17.70
C SER A 161 -17.77 8.89 -17.51
N ALA A 162 -16.60 9.08 -18.14
CA ALA A 162 -15.42 8.22 -17.97
C ALA A 162 -14.62 8.47 -16.67
N TYR A 163 -15.06 9.42 -15.84
CA TYR A 163 -14.37 9.85 -14.63
C TYR A 163 -15.26 9.71 -13.38
N SER A 164 -14.61 9.47 -12.25
CA SER A 164 -15.21 9.47 -10.93
C SER A 164 -15.60 10.88 -10.48
N GLN A 165 -16.47 10.96 -9.47
CA GLN A 165 -16.83 12.22 -8.80
C GLN A 165 -15.62 12.96 -8.19
N TYR A 166 -14.50 12.25 -7.98
CA TYR A 166 -13.25 12.80 -7.46
C TYR A 166 -12.28 13.25 -8.57
N GLY A 167 -12.68 13.18 -9.84
CA GLY A 167 -11.86 13.61 -10.98
C GLY A 167 -10.85 12.57 -11.47
N TYR A 168 -11.03 11.28 -11.18
CA TYR A 168 -10.13 10.21 -11.63
C TYR A 168 -10.75 9.36 -12.74
N CYS A 169 -9.99 9.04 -13.79
CA CYS A 169 -10.43 8.15 -14.86
C CYS A 169 -10.68 6.73 -14.31
N TYR A 170 -11.82 6.10 -14.64
CA TYR A 170 -12.12 4.75 -14.19
C TYR A 170 -11.16 3.69 -14.74
N THR A 171 -10.65 3.89 -15.96
CA THR A 171 -9.80 2.92 -16.65
C THR A 171 -8.35 2.95 -16.14
N HIS A 172 -7.83 4.15 -15.87
CA HIS A 172 -6.40 4.36 -15.59
C HIS A 172 -6.11 4.86 -14.17
N SER A 173 -7.15 5.18 -13.40
CA SER A 173 -7.02 5.74 -12.04
C SER A 173 -6.11 6.99 -11.97
N MET A 174 -6.09 7.79 -13.04
CA MET A 174 -5.33 9.04 -13.15
C MET A 174 -6.24 10.26 -13.03
N PRO A 175 -5.76 11.39 -12.47
CA PRO A 175 -6.53 12.63 -12.38
C PRO A 175 -6.87 13.20 -13.77
N TYR A 176 -7.96 13.97 -13.84
CA TYR A 176 -8.42 14.63 -15.05
C TYR A 176 -7.44 15.74 -15.48
N CYS A 177 -7.08 15.88 -16.77
CA CYS A 177 -7.44 15.01 -17.90
C CYS A 177 -6.50 13.79 -17.98
N CYS A 178 -7.06 12.59 -18.15
CA CYS A 178 -6.28 11.38 -18.31
C CYS A 178 -5.48 11.41 -19.61
N VAL A 179 -4.16 11.42 -19.51
CA VAL A 179 -3.23 11.48 -20.65
C VAL A 179 -3.31 10.27 -21.59
N ILE A 180 -3.93 9.17 -21.15
CA ILE A 180 -4.12 7.95 -21.96
C ILE A 180 -5.45 8.00 -22.73
N CYS A 181 -6.52 8.51 -22.11
CA CYS A 181 -7.84 8.66 -22.75
C CYS A 181 -8.00 9.95 -23.55
N GLY A 182 -7.18 10.97 -23.28
CA GLY A 182 -7.20 12.28 -23.94
C GLY A 182 -6.32 12.38 -25.20
N LYS A 183 -5.98 11.24 -25.81
CA LYS A 183 -5.37 11.15 -27.14
C LYS A 183 -6.41 10.70 -28.17
#